data_AF-H3JT76-F1
#
_entry.id   AF-H3JT76-F1
#
_cell.length_a   1.000
_cell.length_b   1.000
_cell.length_c   1.000
_cell.angle_alpha   90.00
_cell.angle_beta   90.00
_cell.angle_gamma   90.00
#
_symmetry.space_group_name_H-M   'P 1'
#
loop_
_entity.id
_entity.type
_entity.pdbx_description
1 polymer ?
#
loop_
_entity_poly.entity_id
_entity_poly.type
_entity_poly.pdbx_seq_one_letter_code
_entity_poly.pdbx_strand_id
1 'polypeptide(L)' 'MKSQLVAAADRAAMSVAYGQEAADHYGIQYGFIRSVRDWITGFTEGIKGERC' A
#
# COMPACT_ATOMS: atom_id res chain seq x y z
N MET A 1 6.73 -18.52 1.94
CA MET A 1 7.11 -17.38 1.06
C MET A 1 5.94 -16.45 0.79
N LYS A 2 4.83 -16.94 0.21
CA LYS A 2 3.59 -16.16 -0.04
C LYS A 2 3.09 -15.36 1.17
N SER A 3 3.04 -15.96 2.36
CA SER A 3 2.61 -15.28 3.60
C SER A 3 3.55 -14.15 4.04
N GLN A 4 4.86 -14.24 3.74
CA GLN A 4 5.80 -13.17 4.09
C GLN A 4 5.69 -11.98 3.13
N LEU A 5 5.38 -12.23 1.86
CA LEU A 5 5.10 -11.18 0.88
C LEU A 5 3.82 -10.43 1.23
N VAL A 6 2.76 -11.13 1.62
CA VAL A 6 1.53 -10.50 2.13
C VAL A 6 1.82 -9.64 3.36
N ALA A 7 2.55 -10.17 4.34
CA ALA A 7 2.91 -9.41 5.55
C ALA A 7 3.84 -8.21 5.28
N ALA A 8 4.65 -8.25 4.20
CA ALA A 8 5.44 -7.11 3.77
C ALA A 8 4.58 -6.05 3.09
N ALA A 9 3.62 -6.46 2.25
CA ALA A 9 2.69 -5.56 1.59
C ALA A 9 1.74 -4.88 2.60
N ASP A 10 1.25 -5.59 3.60
CA ASP A 10 0.43 -5.02 4.68
C ASP A 10 1.20 -3.95 5.47
N ARG A 11 2.49 -4.19 5.76
CA ARG A 11 3.36 -3.18 6.39
C ARG A 11 3.59 -1.96 5.51
N ALA A 12 3.79 -2.15 4.21
CA ALA A 12 3.93 -1.05 3.26
C ALA A 12 2.64 -0.21 3.17
N ALA A 13 1.48 -0.87 3.15
CA ALA A 13 0.18 -0.20 3.14
C ALA A 13 -0.02 0.69 4.38
N MET A 14 0.38 0.21 5.56
CA MET A 14 0.31 0.98 6.81
C MET A 14 1.18 2.25 6.76
N SER A 15 2.42 2.15 6.26
CA SER A 15 3.30 3.33 6.11
C SER A 15 2.74 4.37 5.13
N VAL A 16 2.12 3.90 4.04
CA VAL A 16 1.48 4.78 3.06
C VAL A 16 0.26 5.48 3.64
N ALA A 17 -0.58 4.76 4.40
CA ALA A 17 -1.74 5.34 5.09
C ALA A 17 -1.31 6.47 6.04
N TYR A 18 -0.27 6.25 6.84
CA TYR A 18 0.28 7.28 7.73
C TYR A 18 0.77 8.52 6.96
N GLY A 19 1.46 8.31 5.83
CA GLY A 19 1.91 9.41 4.97
C GLY A 19 0.75 10.19 4.34
N GLN A 20 -0.35 9.52 3.99
CA GLN A 20 -1.57 10.18 3.51
C GLN A 20 -2.23 11.01 4.62
N GLU A 21 -2.41 10.44 5.81
CA GLU A 21 -2.99 11.16 6.96
C GLU A 21 -2.19 12.42 7.31
N ALA A 22 -0.86 12.33 7.31
CA ALA A 22 0.00 13.48 7.53
C ALA A 22 -0.16 14.53 6.41
N ALA A 23 -0.17 14.10 5.14
CA ALA A 23 -0.30 15.01 4.02
C ALA A 23 -1.68 15.69 3.99
N ASP A 24 -2.76 14.99 4.34
CA ASP A 24 -4.10 15.54 4.53
C ASP A 24 -4.09 16.60 5.65
N HIS A 25 -3.48 16.29 6.80
CA HIS A 25 -3.39 17.20 7.94
C HIS A 25 -2.67 18.52 7.60
N TYR A 26 -1.63 18.46 6.76
CA TYR A 26 -0.84 19.64 6.37
C TYR A 26 -1.27 20.27 5.03
N GLY A 27 -2.31 19.75 4.37
CA GLY A 27 -2.77 20.24 3.07
C GLY A 27 -1.75 20.07 1.94
N ILE A 28 -0.86 19.08 2.05
CA ILE A 28 0.20 18.80 1.08
C ILE A 28 -0.39 17.94 -0.04
N GLN A 29 -0.11 18.25 -1.31
CA GLN A 29 -0.50 17.35 -2.40
C GLN A 29 0.36 16.08 -2.41
N TYR A 30 -0.28 14.90 -2.47
CA TYR A 30 0.40 13.61 -2.36
C TYR A 30 0.07 12.63 -3.49
N GLY A 31 -0.01 13.11 -4.74
CA GLY A 31 -0.32 12.28 -5.90
C GLY A 31 0.58 11.02 -6.05
N PHE A 32 1.86 11.15 -5.68
CA PHE A 32 2.78 10.01 -5.64
C PHE A 32 2.39 8.98 -4.56
N ILE A 33 2.04 9.41 -3.34
CA ILE A 33 1.62 8.52 -2.26
C ILE A 33 0.35 7.74 -2.64
N ARG A 34 -0.59 8.39 -3.33
CA ARG A 34 -1.77 7.71 -3.87
C ARG A 34 -1.39 6.63 -4.90
N SER A 35 -0.47 6.95 -5.81
CA SER A 35 0.01 5.99 -6.81
C SER A 35 0.70 4.76 -6.17
N VAL A 36 1.46 4.98 -5.10
CA VAL A 36 2.09 3.88 -4.33
C VAL A 36 1.03 3.03 -3.62
N ARG A 37 -0.01 3.65 -3.05
CA ARG A 37 -1.14 2.92 -2.44
C ARG A 37 -1.81 1.98 -3.45
N ASP A 38 -2.16 2.51 -4.62
CA ASP A 38 -2.85 1.73 -5.67
C ASP A 38 -1.98 0.54 -6.12
N TRP A 39 -0.67 0.76 -6.27
CA TRP A 39 0.29 -0.30 -6.59
C TRP A 39 0.35 -1.39 -5.50
N ILE A 40 0.41 -1.03 -4.22
CA ILE A 40 0.43 -2.00 -3.11
C ILE A 40 -0.86 -2.82 -3.08
N THR A 41 -2.01 -2.19 -3.32
CA THR A 41 -3.30 -2.89 -3.36
C THR A 41 -3.32 -3.91 -4.49
N GLY A 42 -3.00 -3.52 -5.72
CA GLY A 42 -2.97 -4.42 -6.87
C GLY A 42 -1.95 -5.55 -6.72
N PHE A 43 -0.75 -5.25 -6.18
CA PHE A 43 0.24 -6.26 -5.85
C PHE A 43 -0.30 -7.27 -4.83
N THR A 44 -0.90 -6.80 -3.74
CA THR A 44 -1.49 -7.65 -2.69
C THR A 44 -2.60 -8.55 -3.22
N GLU A 45 -3.47 -8.00 -4.07
CA GLU A 45 -4.53 -8.74 -4.76
C GLU A 45 -3.96 -9.80 -5.70
N GLY A 46 -2.92 -9.48 -6.47
CA GLY A 46 -2.23 -10.45 -7.33
C GLY A 46 -1.66 -11.63 -6.54
N ILE A 47 -0.98 -11.35 -5.44
CA ILE A 47 -0.43 -12.41 -4.58
C ILE A 47 -1.58 -13.23 -3.96
N LYS A 48 -2.61 -12.61 -3.40
CA LYS A 48 -3.73 -13.31 -2.74
C LYS A 48 -4.60 -14.09 -3.76
N GLY A 49 -4.74 -13.55 -4.97
CA GLY A 49 -5.59 -14.04 -6.05
C GLY A 49 -5.01 -15.17 -6.89
N GLU A 50 -3.70 -15.45 -6.82
CA GLU A 50 -3.12 -16.68 -7.38
C GLU A 50 -3.65 -17.92 -6.63
N ARG A 51 -4.82 -18.39 -7.04
CA ARG A 51 -5.25 -19.79 -6.96
C ARG A 51 -4.73 -20.48 -8.23
N CYS A 52 -3.52 -21.03 -8.14
CA CYS A 52 -3.12 -22.22 -8.86
C CYS A 52 -2.79 -23.28 -7.80
#